data_AF-A0A497Q0T1-F1
#
_entry.id   AF-A0A497Q0T1-F1
#
_cell.length_a   1.000
_cell.length_b   1.000
_cell.length_c   1.000
_cell.angle_alpha   90.00
_cell.angle_beta   90.00
_cell.angle_gamma   90.00
#
_symmetry.space_group_name_H-M   'P 1'
#
loop_
_entity.id
_entity.type
_entity.pdbx_description
1 polymer ?
#
loop_
_entity_poly.entity_id
_entity_poly.type
_entity_poly.pdbx_seq_one_letter_code
_entity_poly.pdbx_strand_id
1 'polypeptide(L)'
;LKAVVLTKNSLEHVNLEPLSDCDGIVEVRFGENNLQSLDLEPLRGSASLQTIDLSSNQMVDVDLSPLGTCKALRTLVLSRCGPRTVDVLALFACDHLESVLVDSSVKPRTYYLPRLTDWPLGLQQIRSRIRHVPKPRFRSGEWQRLLRHAIAFCDGVSHDGERIAFQAYLLGLMGLDDLMALDINLAGYLRLLRDTSSPRAAGPALRKYLLVELEKQVRNEGPTHFVNLSKSAGEIPDSLVAEIKALRGREMETAHVVVRGRTIDLRPLWLTYIGFRRLQRMGVGLEVSPEEWETVEKAFSALGYKIRAVKNPLKSALPKMSGGMREFLLWTAQRLVAEKEKKEGFQRPPHE
;
A
#
# COMPACT_ATOMS: atom_id res chain seq x y z
N LEU A 1 20.70 -0.51 28.42
CA LEU A 1 21.75 -0.02 27.50
C LEU A 1 21.14 1.05 26.58
N LYS A 2 21.78 2.22 26.37
CA LYS A 2 21.20 3.31 25.55
C LYS A 2 21.88 3.50 24.19
N ALA A 3 23.16 3.18 24.07
CA ALA A 3 23.90 3.33 22.83
C ALA A 3 24.94 2.22 22.69
N VAL A 4 25.15 1.74 21.46
CA VAL A 4 26.28 0.91 21.06
C VAL A 4 27.05 1.67 20.00
N VAL A 5 28.25 2.14 20.34
CA VAL A 5 29.10 2.94 19.44
C VAL A 5 30.43 2.23 19.30
N LEU A 6 30.62 1.57 18.15
CA LEU A 6 31.81 0.81 17.78
C LEU A 6 32.39 1.33 16.45
N THR A 7 32.39 2.66 16.30
CA THR A 7 32.88 3.37 15.11
C THR A 7 34.40 3.40 15.04
N LYS A 8 34.99 3.38 13.83
CA LYS A 8 36.45 3.40 13.60
C LYS A 8 37.18 2.22 14.23
N ASN A 9 36.67 1.02 13.98
CA ASN A 9 37.36 -0.21 14.33
C ASN A 9 37.70 -1.00 13.06
N SER A 10 38.16 -2.22 13.21
CA SER A 10 38.40 -3.14 12.09
C SER A 10 37.47 -4.34 12.17
N LEU A 11 36.21 -4.11 12.61
CA LEU A 11 35.24 -5.18 12.77
C LEU A 11 34.81 -5.71 11.40
N GLU A 12 34.90 -7.02 11.22
CA GLU A 12 34.40 -7.73 10.04
C GLU A 12 33.04 -8.38 10.30
N HIS A 13 32.77 -8.71 11.56
CA HIS A 13 31.54 -9.34 12.03
C HIS A 13 31.07 -8.73 13.35
N VAL A 14 29.76 -8.55 13.47
CA VAL A 14 29.10 -8.12 14.70
C VAL A 14 27.83 -8.94 14.87
N ASN A 15 27.62 -9.46 16.07
CA ASN A 15 26.37 -10.10 16.45
C ASN A 15 25.51 -9.11 17.24
N LEU A 16 24.34 -8.75 16.71
CA LEU A 16 23.38 -7.87 17.38
C LEU A 16 22.34 -8.60 18.23
N GLU A 17 22.36 -9.94 18.26
CA GLU A 17 21.39 -10.73 19.05
C GLU A 17 21.25 -10.25 20.52
N PRO A 18 22.33 -9.87 21.23
CA PRO A 18 22.21 -9.34 22.60
C PRO A 18 21.40 -8.02 22.72
N LEU A 19 21.08 -7.36 21.61
CA LEU A 19 20.30 -6.12 21.57
C LEU A 19 18.79 -6.34 21.43
N SER A 20 18.33 -7.58 21.18
CA SER A 20 16.90 -7.89 20.99
C SER A 20 16.03 -7.49 22.18
N ASP A 21 16.55 -7.66 23.40
CA ASP A 21 15.87 -7.33 24.66
C ASP A 21 16.23 -5.91 25.18
N CYS A 22 16.94 -5.10 24.39
CA CYS A 22 17.36 -3.76 24.80
C CYS A 22 16.33 -2.68 24.42
N ASP A 23 15.18 -2.64 25.12
CA ASP A 23 14.08 -1.69 24.87
C ASP A 23 14.49 -0.20 24.86
N GLY A 24 15.56 0.12 25.60
CA GLY A 24 16.09 1.47 25.75
C GLY A 24 17.17 1.86 24.75
N ILE A 25 17.47 1.04 23.74
CA ILE A 25 18.51 1.37 22.74
C ILE A 25 18.05 2.55 21.89
N VAL A 26 18.82 3.63 21.91
CA VAL A 26 18.58 4.86 21.16
C VAL A 26 19.49 4.95 19.94
N GLU A 27 20.68 4.35 20.02
CA GLU A 27 21.73 4.58 19.06
C GLU A 27 22.58 3.34 18.80
N VAL A 28 22.80 3.05 17.51
CA VAL A 28 23.66 1.97 17.04
C VAL A 28 24.59 2.50 15.96
N ARG A 29 25.89 2.61 16.25
CA ARG A 29 26.89 3.15 15.31
C ARG A 29 28.03 2.17 15.08
N PHE A 30 28.15 1.70 13.85
CA PHE A 30 29.21 0.82 13.33
C PHE A 30 29.95 1.45 12.15
N GLY A 31 29.95 2.78 12.04
CA GLY A 31 30.64 3.49 10.96
C GLY A 31 32.15 3.20 10.93
N GLU A 32 32.77 3.29 9.76
CA GLU A 32 34.23 3.11 9.57
C GLU A 32 34.72 1.76 10.14
N ASN A 33 34.19 0.66 9.58
CA ASN A 33 34.56 -0.71 9.87
C ASN A 33 34.73 -1.51 8.55
N ASN A 34 34.95 -2.82 8.65
CA ASN A 34 35.11 -3.72 7.51
C ASN A 34 33.90 -4.67 7.33
N LEU A 35 32.71 -4.27 7.79
CA LEU A 35 31.52 -5.13 7.73
C LEU A 35 31.09 -5.37 6.28
N GLN A 36 30.97 -6.64 5.91
CA GLN A 36 30.44 -7.05 4.60
C GLN A 36 28.93 -7.36 4.66
N SER A 37 28.42 -7.68 5.84
CA SER A 37 27.01 -7.89 6.14
C SER A 37 26.74 -7.52 7.59
N LEU A 38 25.49 -7.19 7.90
CA LEU A 38 25.01 -6.99 9.26
C LEU A 38 23.55 -7.39 9.32
N ASP A 39 23.21 -8.29 10.24
CA ASP A 39 21.82 -8.65 10.50
C ASP A 39 21.19 -7.60 11.43
N LEU A 40 20.14 -6.95 10.94
CA LEU A 40 19.40 -5.92 11.68
C LEU A 40 18.13 -6.48 12.34
N GLU A 41 17.81 -7.76 12.17
CA GLU A 41 16.62 -8.37 12.76
C GLU A 41 16.54 -8.19 14.29
N PRO A 42 17.64 -8.26 15.07
CA PRO A 42 17.61 -7.99 16.50
C PRO A 42 17.19 -6.56 16.88
N LEU A 43 17.19 -5.61 15.94
CA LEU A 43 16.71 -4.24 16.16
C LEU A 43 15.22 -4.08 15.80
N ARG A 44 14.55 -5.12 15.32
CA ARG A 44 13.12 -5.06 14.97
C ARG A 44 12.32 -4.63 16.19
N GLY A 45 11.45 -3.64 16.01
CA GLY A 45 10.56 -3.17 17.07
C GLY A 45 11.25 -2.37 18.18
N SER A 46 12.54 -2.03 18.06
CA SER A 46 13.21 -1.15 19.03
C SER A 46 12.56 0.24 19.03
N ALA A 47 11.62 0.44 19.96
CA ALA A 47 10.76 1.63 19.99
C ALA A 47 11.52 2.92 20.27
N SER A 48 12.68 2.83 20.93
CA SER A 48 13.53 3.96 21.30
C SER A 48 14.62 4.28 20.27
N LEU A 49 14.86 3.42 19.27
CA LEU A 49 15.98 3.55 18.34
C LEU A 49 15.79 4.77 17.43
N GLN A 50 16.73 5.71 17.48
CA GLN A 50 16.68 6.98 16.75
C GLN A 50 17.75 7.06 15.66
N THR A 51 18.93 6.48 15.89
CA THR A 51 20.08 6.62 15.00
C THR A 51 20.69 5.27 14.69
N ILE A 52 20.87 5.00 13.39
CA ILE A 52 21.71 3.90 12.91
C ILE A 52 22.76 4.43 11.92
N ASP A 53 24.03 4.13 12.18
CA ASP A 53 25.15 4.51 11.32
C ASP A 53 25.94 3.28 10.90
N LEU A 54 25.90 2.95 9.61
CA LEU A 54 26.66 1.86 9.01
C LEU A 54 27.70 2.39 8.01
N SER A 55 27.96 3.70 7.99
CA SER A 55 28.77 4.36 6.97
C SER A 55 30.18 3.80 6.85
N SER A 56 30.79 3.95 5.68
CA SER A 56 32.19 3.55 5.45
C SER A 56 32.46 2.09 5.84
N ASN A 57 31.61 1.18 5.34
CA ASN A 57 31.73 -0.28 5.47
C ASN A 57 31.72 -0.93 4.08
N GLN A 58 32.07 -2.21 3.99
CA GLN A 58 32.17 -2.93 2.72
C GLN A 58 30.91 -3.77 2.42
N MET A 59 29.74 -3.29 2.86
CA MET A 59 28.48 -4.06 2.82
C MET A 59 28.09 -4.50 1.40
N VAL A 60 27.92 -5.79 1.17
CA VAL A 60 27.49 -6.34 -0.12
C VAL A 60 25.96 -6.23 -0.28
N ASP A 61 25.23 -6.52 0.80
CA ASP A 61 23.79 -6.33 0.92
C ASP A 61 23.44 -5.94 2.36
N VAL A 62 22.33 -5.21 2.50
CA VAL A 62 21.76 -4.85 3.79
C VAL A 62 20.23 -4.87 3.69
N ASP A 63 19.60 -5.57 4.62
CA ASP A 63 18.14 -5.64 4.73
C ASP A 63 17.65 -4.58 5.70
N LEU A 64 16.91 -3.60 5.19
CA LEU A 64 16.37 -2.50 6.00
C LEU A 64 14.96 -2.80 6.53
N SER A 65 14.38 -3.96 6.23
CA SER A 65 13.03 -4.30 6.70
C SER A 65 12.84 -4.28 8.22
N PRO A 66 13.81 -4.67 9.07
CA PRO A 66 13.65 -4.58 10.52
C PRO A 66 13.41 -3.13 11.00
N LEU A 67 14.06 -2.17 10.33
CA LEU A 67 13.99 -0.75 10.67
C LEU A 67 12.60 -0.14 10.43
N GLY A 68 11.79 -0.69 9.52
CA GLY A 68 10.42 -0.20 9.25
C GLY A 68 9.47 -0.28 10.45
N THR A 69 9.85 -1.01 11.49
CA THR A 69 9.11 -1.12 12.76
C THR A 69 9.70 -0.28 13.89
N CYS A 70 10.86 0.35 13.68
CA CYS A 70 11.51 1.26 14.64
C CYS A 70 10.85 2.65 14.58
N LYS A 71 9.82 2.87 15.40
CA LYS A 71 8.97 4.05 15.29
C LYS A 71 9.63 5.38 15.65
N ALA A 72 10.70 5.36 16.45
CA ALA A 72 11.46 6.56 16.78
C ALA A 72 12.63 6.84 15.82
N LEU A 73 12.82 6.06 14.74
CA LEU A 73 13.99 6.21 13.87
C LEU A 73 13.98 7.57 13.17
N ARG A 74 15.04 8.36 13.39
CA ARG A 74 15.24 9.70 12.83
C ARG A 74 16.35 9.75 11.80
N THR A 75 17.44 9.03 12.02
CA THR A 75 18.64 9.11 11.19
C THR A 75 19.14 7.74 10.76
N LEU A 76 19.32 7.57 9.45
CA LEU A 76 19.94 6.40 8.83
C LEU A 76 21.13 6.84 7.98
N VAL A 77 22.32 6.37 8.32
CA VAL A 77 23.56 6.67 7.59
C VAL A 77 24.08 5.43 6.87
N LEU A 78 24.10 5.49 5.54
CA LEU A 78 24.55 4.43 4.63
C LEU A 78 25.62 4.92 3.63
N SER A 79 26.23 6.07 3.88
CA SER A 79 27.23 6.66 2.98
C SER A 79 28.52 5.83 2.97
N ARG A 80 29.14 5.64 1.81
CA ARG A 80 30.33 4.80 1.62
C ARG A 80 30.16 3.38 2.15
N CYS A 81 28.92 2.91 2.25
CA CYS A 81 28.65 1.49 2.39
C CYS A 81 28.76 0.87 0.99
N GLY A 82 29.11 -0.40 0.87
CA GLY A 82 29.16 -1.09 -0.42
C GLY A 82 27.82 -1.41 -1.14
N PRO A 83 26.58 -1.05 -0.71
CA PRO A 83 25.40 -1.61 -1.36
C PRO A 83 25.15 -0.93 -2.70
N ARG A 84 25.29 -1.71 -3.78
CA ARG A 84 25.01 -1.26 -5.16
C ARG A 84 23.55 -0.89 -5.37
N THR A 85 22.64 -1.50 -4.62
CA THR A 85 21.23 -1.13 -4.54
C THR A 85 20.66 -1.45 -3.17
N VAL A 86 19.85 -0.56 -2.59
CA VAL A 86 19.19 -0.79 -1.30
C VAL A 86 17.69 -0.59 -1.42
N ASP A 87 16.90 -1.53 -0.93
CA ASP A 87 15.44 -1.41 -0.91
C ASP A 87 15.02 -0.50 0.26
N VAL A 88 14.31 0.59 -0.03
CA VAL A 88 13.86 1.56 0.97
C VAL A 88 12.38 1.43 1.32
N LEU A 89 11.68 0.41 0.81
CA LEU A 89 10.23 0.27 0.99
C LEU A 89 9.81 0.33 2.47
N ALA A 90 10.50 -0.39 3.35
CA ALA A 90 10.15 -0.43 4.77
C ALA A 90 10.36 0.92 5.47
N LEU A 91 11.24 1.79 4.96
CA LEU A 91 11.51 3.09 5.56
C LEU A 91 10.35 4.07 5.41
N PHE A 92 9.42 3.83 4.48
CA PHE A 92 8.19 4.62 4.39
C PHE A 92 7.29 4.46 5.63
N ALA A 93 7.52 3.44 6.46
CA ALA A 93 6.81 3.23 7.72
C ALA A 93 7.47 3.95 8.92
N CYS A 94 8.61 4.62 8.71
CA CYS A 94 9.32 5.39 9.73
C CYS A 94 8.86 6.86 9.66
N ASP A 95 7.72 7.18 10.26
CA ASP A 95 7.07 8.50 10.15
C ASP A 95 7.94 9.67 10.67
N HIS A 96 8.88 9.39 11.57
CA HIS A 96 9.82 10.36 12.14
C HIS A 96 11.21 10.38 11.48
N LEU A 97 11.38 9.69 10.34
CA LEU A 97 12.66 9.64 9.65
C LEU A 97 12.99 11.01 9.03
N GLU A 98 14.00 11.68 9.58
CA GLU A 98 14.40 13.05 9.26
C GLU A 98 15.55 13.09 8.26
N SER A 99 16.46 12.11 8.31
CA SER A 99 17.68 12.10 7.51
C SER A 99 18.04 10.70 7.02
N VAL A 100 18.27 10.59 5.72
CA VAL A 100 18.85 9.39 5.09
C VAL A 100 20.11 9.80 4.33
N LEU A 101 21.27 9.51 4.90
CA LEU A 101 22.56 9.90 4.35
C LEU A 101 23.12 8.78 3.47
N VAL A 102 22.97 8.94 2.17
CA VAL A 102 23.52 8.06 1.13
C VAL A 102 24.42 8.88 0.19
N ASP A 103 25.47 8.28 -0.36
CA ASP A 103 26.33 8.86 -1.39
C ASP A 103 26.16 8.11 -2.72
N SER A 104 26.90 8.49 -3.77
CA SER A 104 26.71 7.96 -5.12
C SER A 104 26.96 6.45 -5.26
N SER A 105 27.62 5.79 -4.30
CA SER A 105 27.80 4.33 -4.32
C SER A 105 26.50 3.59 -4.03
N VAL A 106 25.60 4.20 -3.24
CA VAL A 106 24.32 3.61 -2.85
C VAL A 106 23.21 4.05 -3.78
N LYS A 107 22.48 3.07 -4.32
CA LYS A 107 21.31 3.30 -5.21
C LYS A 107 20.01 2.86 -4.52
N PRO A 108 19.30 3.78 -3.85
CA PRO A 108 18.00 3.50 -3.27
C PRO A 108 17.00 3.06 -4.35
N ARG A 109 16.21 2.04 -4.04
CA ARG A 109 15.13 1.54 -4.89
C ARG A 109 13.89 1.21 -4.07
N THR A 110 12.73 1.25 -4.71
CA THR A 110 11.49 0.72 -4.11
C THR A 110 10.62 0.10 -5.19
N TYR A 111 9.90 -0.96 -4.84
CA TYR A 111 8.90 -1.58 -5.71
C TYR A 111 7.56 -0.86 -5.67
N TYR A 112 7.29 -0.12 -4.60
CA TYR A 112 6.05 0.63 -4.43
C TYR A 112 6.35 2.05 -3.98
N LEU A 113 5.64 3.00 -4.55
CA LEU A 113 5.83 4.41 -4.29
C LEU A 113 4.56 4.98 -3.65
N PRO A 114 4.56 5.33 -2.35
CA PRO A 114 3.41 5.95 -1.68
C PRO A 114 2.96 7.24 -2.38
N ARG A 115 1.64 7.40 -2.51
CA ARG A 115 0.98 8.54 -3.20
C ARG A 115 -0.19 9.15 -2.43
N LEU A 116 -0.69 8.48 -1.41
CA LEU A 116 -1.79 8.92 -0.55
C LEU A 116 -1.26 9.62 0.71
N THR A 117 -0.07 9.27 1.17
CA THR A 117 0.56 9.91 2.33
C THR A 117 1.83 10.67 1.98
N ASP A 118 2.14 11.67 2.81
CA ASP A 118 3.45 12.33 2.78
C ASP A 118 4.55 11.33 3.11
N TRP A 119 5.72 11.52 2.49
CA TRP A 119 6.88 10.68 2.77
C TRP A 119 7.60 11.18 4.01
N PRO A 120 8.26 10.31 4.78
CA PRO A 120 9.19 10.76 5.80
C PRO A 120 10.24 11.72 5.23
N LEU A 121 10.58 12.77 5.98
CA LEU A 121 11.45 13.87 5.52
C LEU A 121 12.79 13.36 4.95
N GLY A 122 13.40 12.36 5.58
CA GLY A 122 14.64 11.75 5.10
C GLY A 122 14.50 11.11 3.71
N LEU A 123 13.35 10.50 3.39
CA LEU A 123 13.09 9.97 2.05
C LEU A 123 12.74 11.07 1.05
N GLN A 124 12.13 12.17 1.48
CA GLN A 124 11.91 13.34 0.62
C GLN A 124 13.24 13.93 0.14
N GLN A 125 14.23 14.06 1.04
CA GLN A 125 15.56 14.60 0.72
C GLN A 125 16.29 13.79 -0.36
N ILE A 126 16.10 12.47 -0.40
CA ILE A 126 16.73 11.59 -1.39
C ILE A 126 15.80 11.17 -2.52
N ARG A 127 14.61 11.79 -2.64
CA ARG A 127 13.54 11.38 -3.58
C ARG A 127 14.02 11.26 -5.02
N SER A 128 14.82 12.22 -5.50
CA SER A 128 15.36 12.22 -6.88
C SER A 128 16.29 11.04 -7.17
N ARG A 129 16.81 10.38 -6.13
CA ARG A 129 17.74 9.25 -6.22
C ARG A 129 17.06 7.90 -6.04
N ILE A 130 15.81 7.87 -5.54
CA ILE A 130 15.05 6.63 -5.36
C ILE A 130 14.52 6.14 -6.71
N ARG A 131 14.99 4.97 -7.14
CA ARG A 131 14.48 4.31 -8.34
C ARG A 131 13.20 3.52 -8.03
N HIS A 132 12.09 3.91 -8.64
CA HIS A 132 10.83 3.16 -8.55
C HIS A 132 10.77 2.02 -9.60
N VAL A 133 10.39 0.81 -9.17
CA VAL A 133 10.31 -0.41 -9.99
C VAL A 133 8.93 -1.09 -9.81
N PRO A 134 7.84 -0.54 -10.39
CA PRO A 134 6.46 -0.97 -10.11
C PRO A 134 6.05 -2.33 -10.68
N LYS A 135 6.80 -2.89 -11.63
CA LYS A 135 6.51 -4.20 -12.24
C LYS A 135 7.80 -5.00 -12.32
N PRO A 136 8.30 -5.47 -11.17
CA PRO A 136 9.59 -6.13 -11.13
C PRO A 136 9.52 -7.50 -11.81
N ARG A 137 10.59 -7.83 -12.53
CA ARG A 137 10.90 -9.21 -12.89
C ARG A 137 11.74 -9.78 -11.75
N PHE A 138 11.09 -10.50 -10.84
CA PHE A 138 11.76 -11.07 -9.67
C PHE A 138 12.83 -12.06 -10.10
N ARG A 139 14.09 -11.75 -9.75
CA ARG A 139 15.17 -12.73 -9.75
C ARG A 139 15.12 -13.56 -8.47
N SER A 140 15.93 -14.61 -8.40
CA SER A 140 16.06 -15.44 -7.20
C SER A 140 16.31 -14.58 -5.96
N GLY A 141 15.55 -14.80 -4.89
CA GLY A 141 15.66 -14.08 -3.61
C GLY A 141 14.97 -12.70 -3.54
N GLU A 142 14.65 -12.05 -4.67
CA GLU A 142 14.07 -10.70 -4.66
C GLU A 142 12.64 -10.68 -4.13
N TRP A 143 11.90 -11.77 -4.32
CA TRP A 143 10.54 -11.91 -3.79
C TRP A 143 10.56 -12.00 -2.26
N GLN A 144 11.47 -12.79 -1.69
CA GLN A 144 11.61 -12.93 -0.23
C GLN A 144 12.07 -11.60 0.39
N ARG A 145 12.95 -10.87 -0.28
CA ARG A 145 13.33 -9.51 0.14
C ARG A 145 12.11 -8.57 0.13
N LEU A 146 11.34 -8.54 -0.95
CA LEU A 146 10.11 -7.74 -1.00
C LEU A 146 9.13 -8.16 0.11
N LEU A 147 8.96 -9.47 0.36
CA LEU A 147 8.07 -9.97 1.41
C LEU A 147 8.46 -9.44 2.79
N ARG A 148 9.74 -9.45 3.16
CA ARG A 148 10.18 -8.92 4.47
C ARG A 148 9.91 -7.42 4.58
N HIS A 149 10.22 -6.65 3.53
CA HIS A 149 9.92 -5.22 3.48
C HIS A 149 8.40 -4.95 3.50
N ALA A 150 7.61 -5.77 2.83
CA ALA A 150 6.16 -5.67 2.77
C ALA A 150 5.51 -5.96 4.13
N ILE A 151 6.00 -6.96 4.86
CA ILE A 151 5.55 -7.26 6.23
C ILE A 151 5.81 -6.04 7.13
N ALA A 152 7.05 -5.52 7.11
CA ALA A 152 7.41 -4.33 7.89
C ALA A 152 6.56 -3.10 7.53
N PHE A 153 6.31 -2.86 6.24
CA PHE A 153 5.44 -1.77 5.80
C PHE A 153 4.01 -1.95 6.31
N CYS A 154 3.43 -3.15 6.20
CA CYS A 154 2.07 -3.42 6.64
C CYS A 154 1.91 -3.38 8.18
N ASP A 155 2.94 -3.77 8.93
CA ASP A 155 2.95 -3.64 10.40
C ASP A 155 3.10 -2.17 10.82
N GLY A 156 3.96 -1.42 10.13
CA GLY A 156 4.32 -0.06 10.52
C GLY A 156 3.35 1.01 10.03
N VAL A 157 2.83 0.94 8.80
CA VAL A 157 1.96 1.99 8.25
C VAL A 157 0.55 1.87 8.80
N SER A 158 -0.06 2.99 9.18
CA SER A 158 -1.42 3.05 9.73
C SER A 158 -2.49 2.56 8.75
N HIS A 159 -3.65 2.18 9.28
CA HIS A 159 -4.77 1.67 8.46
C HIS A 159 -5.34 2.71 7.52
N ASP A 160 -5.45 3.93 8.02
CA ASP A 160 -5.99 5.08 7.31
C ASP A 160 -4.95 5.77 6.41
N GLY A 161 -3.75 5.18 6.26
CA GLY A 161 -2.71 5.66 5.37
C GLY A 161 -2.55 4.81 4.11
N GLU A 162 -1.32 4.76 3.60
CA GLU A 162 -0.95 4.09 2.35
C GLU A 162 -1.13 2.55 2.40
N ARG A 163 -1.34 1.95 3.58
CA ARG A 163 -1.33 0.49 3.76
C ARG A 163 -2.31 -0.22 2.83
N ILE A 164 -3.54 0.29 2.69
CA ILE A 164 -4.54 -0.33 1.82
C ILE A 164 -4.14 -0.24 0.34
N ALA A 165 -3.57 0.88 -0.10
CA ALA A 165 -3.11 1.01 -1.49
C ALA A 165 -1.91 0.09 -1.78
N PHE A 166 -0.98 -0.03 -0.84
CA PHE A 166 0.16 -0.93 -0.96
C PHE A 166 -0.25 -2.40 -0.96
N GLN A 167 -1.14 -2.82 -0.05
CA GLN A 167 -1.59 -4.20 0.00
C GLN A 167 -2.33 -4.59 -1.29
N ALA A 168 -3.12 -3.67 -1.85
CA ALA A 168 -3.82 -3.89 -3.11
C ALA A 168 -2.81 -4.09 -4.26
N TYR A 169 -1.72 -3.30 -4.27
CA TYR A 169 -0.60 -3.52 -5.19
C TYR A 169 0.02 -4.92 -5.03
N LEU A 170 0.29 -5.37 -3.81
CA LEU A 170 0.82 -6.72 -3.55
C LEU A 170 -0.14 -7.83 -4.01
N LEU A 171 -1.43 -7.69 -3.73
CA LEU A 171 -2.45 -8.64 -4.17
C LEU A 171 -2.50 -8.72 -5.70
N GLY A 172 -2.39 -7.59 -6.40
CA GLY A 172 -2.27 -7.56 -7.86
C GLY A 172 -1.00 -8.27 -8.37
N LEU A 173 0.16 -8.10 -7.71
CA LEU A 173 1.37 -8.87 -8.06
C LEU A 173 1.17 -10.38 -7.91
N MET A 174 0.37 -10.80 -6.93
CA MET A 174 0.05 -12.20 -6.64
C MET A 174 -1.11 -12.75 -7.49
N GLY A 175 -1.70 -11.94 -8.38
CA GLY A 175 -2.85 -12.34 -9.21
C GLY A 175 -4.17 -12.46 -8.44
N LEU A 176 -4.29 -11.75 -7.32
CA LEU A 176 -5.47 -11.70 -6.45
C LEU A 176 -6.22 -10.37 -6.63
N ASP A 177 -6.36 -9.91 -7.88
CA ASP A 177 -6.99 -8.62 -8.22
C ASP A 177 -8.44 -8.52 -7.69
N ASP A 178 -9.13 -9.65 -7.56
CA ASP A 178 -10.50 -9.74 -7.05
C ASP A 178 -10.63 -9.53 -5.54
N LEU A 179 -9.51 -9.52 -4.81
CA LEU A 179 -9.46 -9.34 -3.36
C LEU A 179 -8.77 -8.02 -2.94
N MET A 180 -8.51 -7.12 -3.88
CA MET A 180 -7.80 -5.85 -3.62
C MET A 180 -8.51 -4.92 -2.62
N ALA A 181 -9.83 -5.06 -2.43
CA ALA A 181 -10.61 -4.27 -1.49
C ALA A 181 -10.86 -4.98 -0.14
N LEU A 182 -10.02 -5.93 0.25
CA LEU A 182 -10.00 -6.41 1.63
C LEU A 182 -9.52 -5.30 2.56
N ASP A 183 -10.33 -4.94 3.55
CA ASP A 183 -10.10 -3.85 4.49
C ASP A 183 -9.50 -4.39 5.79
N ILE A 184 -8.31 -5.00 5.67
CA ILE A 184 -7.61 -5.72 6.74
C ILE A 184 -6.13 -5.34 6.80
N ASN A 185 -5.36 -5.92 7.72
CA ASN A 185 -3.90 -5.88 7.67
C ASN A 185 -3.34 -7.19 7.13
N LEU A 186 -2.69 -7.15 5.95
CA LEU A 186 -2.10 -8.34 5.32
C LEU A 186 -0.84 -8.88 6.03
N ALA A 187 -0.20 -8.15 6.94
CA ALA A 187 1.08 -8.55 7.52
C ALA A 187 1.08 -9.96 8.10
N GLY A 188 0.01 -10.35 8.83
CA GLY A 188 -0.15 -11.70 9.38
C GLY A 188 -0.11 -12.79 8.30
N TYR A 189 -0.81 -12.57 7.19
CA TYR A 189 -0.89 -13.50 6.08
C TYR A 189 0.41 -13.55 5.27
N LEU A 190 1.06 -12.40 5.05
CA LEU A 190 2.35 -12.34 4.35
C LEU A 190 3.43 -13.18 5.05
N ARG A 191 3.39 -13.31 6.39
CA ARG A 191 4.30 -14.16 7.15
C ARG A 191 4.13 -15.66 6.86
N LEU A 192 2.98 -16.09 6.31
CA LEU A 192 2.75 -17.47 5.89
C LEU A 192 3.46 -17.80 4.56
N LEU A 193 3.98 -16.79 3.86
CA LEU A 193 4.58 -16.95 2.53
C LEU A 193 6.10 -17.09 2.52
N ARG A 194 6.71 -17.36 3.68
CA ARG A 194 8.18 -17.46 3.85
C ARG A 194 8.83 -18.38 2.82
N ASP A 195 8.15 -19.48 2.46
CA ASP A 195 8.70 -20.51 1.57
C ASP A 195 8.31 -20.34 0.09
N THR A 196 7.53 -19.30 -0.24
CA THR A 196 7.12 -19.07 -1.62
C THR A 196 8.25 -18.48 -2.44
N SER A 197 8.41 -18.95 -3.69
CA SER A 197 9.51 -18.53 -4.57
C SER A 197 9.20 -17.29 -5.41
N SER A 198 7.92 -16.96 -5.59
CA SER A 198 7.46 -15.85 -6.44
C SER A 198 6.05 -15.37 -6.06
N PRO A 199 5.64 -14.17 -6.48
CA PRO A 199 4.26 -13.70 -6.30
C PRO A 199 3.21 -14.66 -6.88
N ARG A 200 3.51 -15.29 -8.03
CA ARG A 200 2.59 -16.23 -8.68
C ARG A 200 2.35 -17.49 -7.85
N ALA A 201 3.37 -17.97 -7.14
CA ALA A 201 3.23 -19.09 -6.20
C ALA A 201 2.52 -18.66 -4.91
N ALA A 202 2.69 -17.41 -4.50
CA ALA A 202 2.11 -16.85 -3.28
C ALA A 202 0.59 -16.65 -3.35
N GLY A 203 0.05 -16.24 -4.50
CA GLY A 203 -1.38 -16.01 -4.68
C GLY A 203 -2.26 -17.19 -4.25
N PRO A 204 -2.08 -18.38 -4.85
CA PRO A 204 -2.82 -19.58 -4.47
C PRO A 204 -2.65 -19.97 -2.99
N ALA A 205 -1.45 -19.77 -2.43
CA ALA A 205 -1.16 -20.09 -1.03
C ALA A 205 -1.97 -19.23 -0.05
N LEU A 206 -2.19 -17.95 -0.37
CA LEU A 206 -3.01 -17.05 0.46
C LEU A 206 -4.50 -17.15 0.22
N ARG A 207 -4.92 -17.51 -1.01
CA ARG A 207 -6.30 -17.34 -1.47
C ARG A 207 -7.33 -17.88 -0.48
N LYS A 208 -7.15 -19.11 0.01
CA LYS A 208 -8.08 -19.73 0.98
C LYS A 208 -8.24 -18.92 2.27
N TYR A 209 -7.15 -18.32 2.78
CA TYR A 209 -7.19 -17.52 4.01
C TYR A 209 -7.88 -16.18 3.78
N LEU A 210 -7.63 -15.57 2.61
CA LEU A 210 -8.22 -14.28 2.26
C LEU A 210 -9.71 -14.38 1.93
N LEU A 211 -10.18 -15.52 1.42
CA LEU A 211 -11.62 -15.77 1.24
C LEU A 211 -12.36 -15.84 2.58
N VAL A 212 -11.74 -16.37 3.64
CA VAL A 212 -12.30 -16.33 5.00
C VAL A 212 -12.40 -14.89 5.51
N GLU A 213 -11.40 -14.05 5.23
CA GLU A 213 -11.47 -12.62 5.58
C GLU A 213 -12.53 -11.87 4.76
N LEU A 214 -12.70 -12.21 3.48
CA LEU A 214 -13.78 -11.67 2.67
C LEU A 214 -15.16 -11.99 3.27
N GLU A 215 -15.37 -13.23 3.70
CA GLU A 215 -16.61 -13.66 4.35
C GLU A 215 -16.90 -12.83 5.62
N LYS A 216 -15.89 -12.68 6.49
CA LYS A 216 -15.99 -11.82 7.68
C LYS A 216 -16.28 -10.37 7.32
N GLN A 217 -15.64 -9.84 6.29
CA GLN A 217 -15.83 -8.48 5.83
C GLN A 217 -17.26 -8.25 5.32
N VAL A 218 -17.78 -9.14 4.49
CA VAL A 218 -19.16 -9.06 3.95
C VAL A 218 -20.19 -9.10 5.06
N ARG A 219 -20.03 -10.00 6.04
CA ARG A 219 -20.92 -10.08 7.22
C ARG A 219 -20.89 -8.83 8.08
N ASN A 220 -19.78 -8.11 8.08
CA ASN A 220 -19.63 -6.82 8.74
C ASN A 220 -20.03 -5.63 7.86
N GLU A 221 -20.66 -5.89 6.70
CA GLU A 221 -21.09 -4.91 5.71
C GLU A 221 -19.96 -4.09 5.10
N GLY A 222 -18.76 -4.67 5.06
CA GLY A 222 -17.57 -4.07 4.45
C GLY A 222 -17.60 -4.09 2.91
N PRO A 223 -16.63 -3.43 2.27
CA PRO A 223 -16.65 -3.22 0.83
C PRO A 223 -16.53 -4.53 0.04
N THR A 224 -17.18 -4.60 -1.12
CA THR A 224 -17.09 -5.76 -2.03
C THR A 224 -16.51 -5.40 -3.39
N HIS A 225 -15.75 -4.30 -3.43
CA HIS A 225 -15.09 -3.79 -4.64
C HIS A 225 -14.14 -4.83 -5.21
N PHE A 226 -14.03 -4.87 -6.54
CA PHE A 226 -13.20 -5.81 -7.31
C PHE A 226 -13.58 -7.30 -7.25
N VAL A 227 -14.33 -7.75 -6.23
CA VAL A 227 -14.79 -9.14 -6.13
C VAL A 227 -15.62 -9.52 -7.36
N ASN A 228 -15.08 -10.45 -8.14
CA ASN A 228 -15.68 -10.90 -9.39
C ASN A 228 -16.35 -12.25 -9.21
N LEU A 229 -17.66 -12.21 -8.93
CA LEU A 229 -18.47 -13.41 -8.70
C LEU A 229 -18.46 -14.42 -9.86
N SER A 230 -18.19 -13.98 -11.10
CA SER A 230 -18.12 -14.92 -12.24
C SER A 230 -16.75 -15.60 -12.36
N LYS A 231 -15.67 -14.93 -11.92
CA LYS A 231 -14.31 -15.49 -11.95
C LYS A 231 -14.01 -16.39 -10.77
N SER A 232 -14.67 -16.16 -9.63
CA SER A 232 -14.48 -16.93 -8.39
C SER A 232 -15.53 -18.04 -8.22
N ALA A 233 -16.14 -18.48 -9.32
CA ALA A 233 -17.18 -19.51 -9.31
C ALA A 233 -16.61 -20.84 -8.78
N GLY A 234 -17.30 -21.43 -7.80
CA GLY A 234 -16.87 -22.67 -7.13
C GLY A 234 -15.86 -22.49 -6.00
N GLU A 235 -15.25 -21.31 -5.86
CA GLU A 235 -14.35 -20.99 -4.73
C GLU A 235 -15.07 -20.25 -3.59
N ILE A 236 -16.04 -19.40 -3.96
CA ILE A 236 -16.89 -18.67 -3.01
C ILE A 236 -18.18 -19.48 -2.81
N PRO A 237 -18.58 -19.79 -1.57
CA PRO A 237 -19.85 -20.47 -1.29
C PRO A 237 -21.05 -19.68 -1.83
N ASP A 238 -22.08 -20.38 -2.35
CA ASP A 238 -23.28 -19.74 -2.90
C ASP A 238 -24.01 -18.84 -1.89
N SER A 239 -23.95 -19.19 -0.60
CA SER A 239 -24.46 -18.35 0.49
C SER A 239 -23.76 -16.99 0.53
N LEU A 240 -22.43 -16.97 0.47
CA LEU A 240 -21.64 -15.75 0.45
C LEU A 240 -21.84 -14.95 -0.85
N VAL A 241 -22.03 -15.63 -1.99
CA VAL A 241 -22.43 -14.97 -3.25
C VAL A 241 -23.75 -14.23 -3.11
N ALA A 242 -24.74 -14.84 -2.45
CA ALA A 242 -26.03 -14.20 -2.18
C ALA A 242 -25.89 -13.00 -1.21
N GLU A 243 -25.11 -13.15 -0.13
CA GLU A 243 -24.81 -12.07 0.81
C GLU A 243 -24.13 -10.87 0.14
N ILE A 244 -23.13 -11.11 -0.73
CA ILE A 244 -22.46 -10.05 -1.50
C ILE A 244 -23.45 -9.32 -2.41
N LYS A 245 -24.31 -10.04 -3.12
CA LYS A 245 -25.34 -9.42 -3.98
C LYS A 245 -26.32 -8.57 -3.17
N ALA A 246 -26.76 -9.08 -2.02
CA ALA A 246 -27.67 -8.35 -1.13
C ALA A 246 -27.01 -7.07 -0.58
N LEU A 247 -25.76 -7.15 -0.14
CA LEU A 247 -25.00 -6.01 0.36
C LEU A 247 -24.85 -4.91 -0.71
N ARG A 248 -24.48 -5.28 -1.94
CA ARG A 248 -24.38 -4.36 -3.08
C ARG A 248 -25.73 -3.70 -3.42
N GLY A 249 -26.84 -4.41 -3.20
CA GLY A 249 -28.18 -3.86 -3.31
C GLY A 249 -28.46 -2.80 -2.24
N ARG A 250 -28.18 -3.12 -0.97
CA ARG A 250 -28.36 -2.20 0.17
C ARG A 250 -27.53 -0.93 0.04
N GLU A 251 -26.29 -1.03 -0.45
CA GLU A 251 -25.44 0.15 -0.76
C GLU A 251 -26.15 1.14 -1.71
N MET A 252 -27.01 0.66 -2.62
CA MET A 252 -27.73 1.50 -3.57
C MET A 252 -29.03 2.10 -3.02
N GLU A 253 -29.61 1.55 -1.95
CA GLU A 253 -30.81 2.10 -1.30
C GLU A 253 -30.55 3.46 -0.66
N THR A 254 -29.33 3.65 -0.13
CA THR A 254 -28.85 4.88 0.49
C THR A 254 -27.92 5.71 -0.41
N ALA A 255 -27.68 5.25 -1.64
CA ALA A 255 -26.81 5.93 -2.60
C ALA A 255 -27.33 7.33 -2.94
N HIS A 256 -26.41 8.28 -2.90
CA HIS A 256 -26.68 9.69 -3.13
C HIS A 256 -25.48 10.37 -3.78
N VAL A 257 -25.67 11.60 -4.21
CA VAL A 257 -24.61 12.52 -4.65
C VAL A 257 -24.77 13.84 -3.92
N VAL A 258 -23.68 14.59 -3.77
CA VAL A 258 -23.70 15.86 -3.01
C VAL A 258 -23.66 17.04 -3.96
N VAL A 259 -24.67 17.92 -3.88
CA VAL A 259 -24.72 19.15 -4.68
C VAL A 259 -23.89 20.23 -3.98
N ARG A 260 -22.82 20.69 -4.64
CA ARG A 260 -21.91 21.74 -4.16
C ARG A 260 -21.92 22.93 -5.11
N GLY A 261 -22.87 23.84 -4.91
CA GLY A 261 -22.98 25.04 -5.76
C GLY A 261 -23.23 24.66 -7.22
N ARG A 262 -22.21 24.80 -8.08
CA ARG A 262 -22.27 24.48 -9.51
C ARG A 262 -21.69 23.11 -9.88
N THR A 263 -21.26 22.30 -8.90
CA THR A 263 -20.74 20.96 -9.14
C THR A 263 -21.52 19.92 -8.35
N ILE A 264 -21.51 18.70 -8.86
CA ILE A 264 -22.11 17.53 -8.21
C ILE A 264 -20.99 16.56 -7.87
N ASP A 265 -20.82 16.30 -6.59
CA ASP A 265 -19.82 15.42 -6.01
C ASP A 265 -20.31 13.97 -6.04
N LEU A 266 -19.64 13.16 -6.86
CA LEU A 266 -19.92 11.75 -7.10
C LEU A 266 -19.17 10.83 -6.14
N ARG A 267 -18.32 11.35 -5.23
CA ARG A 267 -17.55 10.51 -4.30
C ARG A 267 -18.43 9.51 -3.53
N PRO A 268 -19.60 9.85 -2.97
CA PRO A 268 -20.42 8.86 -2.28
C PRO A 268 -20.84 7.70 -3.18
N LEU A 269 -21.13 7.98 -4.46
CA LEU A 269 -21.52 6.98 -5.43
C LEU A 269 -20.32 6.12 -5.90
N TRP A 270 -19.13 6.72 -6.02
CA TRP A 270 -17.89 5.99 -6.26
C TRP A 270 -17.52 4.99 -5.14
N LEU A 271 -18.07 5.17 -3.94
CA LEU A 271 -17.83 4.27 -2.80
C LEU A 271 -18.79 3.08 -2.73
N THR A 272 -19.82 3.02 -3.59
CA THR A 272 -20.65 1.82 -3.74
C THR A 272 -20.09 0.95 -4.85
N TYR A 273 -20.23 -0.37 -4.76
CA TYR A 273 -19.73 -1.27 -5.80
C TYR A 273 -20.37 -0.98 -7.17
N ILE A 274 -21.70 -0.82 -7.17
CA ILE A 274 -22.47 -0.60 -8.41
C ILE A 274 -22.11 0.76 -9.00
N GLY A 275 -22.03 1.79 -8.15
CA GLY A 275 -21.64 3.13 -8.55
C GLY A 275 -20.24 3.16 -9.14
N PHE A 276 -19.25 2.58 -8.44
CA PHE A 276 -17.87 2.43 -8.91
C PHE A 276 -17.81 1.81 -10.31
N ARG A 277 -18.48 0.66 -10.52
CA ARG A 277 -18.45 -0.05 -11.80
C ARG A 277 -19.15 0.71 -12.92
N ARG A 278 -20.19 1.48 -12.62
CA ARG A 278 -20.93 2.24 -13.63
C ARG A 278 -20.16 3.50 -14.03
N LEU A 279 -19.72 4.29 -13.05
CA LEU A 279 -18.95 5.51 -13.28
C LEU A 279 -17.62 5.23 -13.97
N GLN A 280 -16.93 4.14 -13.60
CA GLN A 280 -15.72 3.68 -14.30
C GLN A 280 -15.96 3.44 -15.80
N ARG A 281 -17.06 2.77 -16.17
CA ARG A 281 -17.38 2.51 -17.58
C ARG A 281 -17.71 3.80 -18.33
N MET A 282 -18.41 4.71 -17.67
CA MET A 282 -18.73 6.03 -18.22
C MET A 282 -17.48 6.89 -18.37
N GLY A 283 -16.45 6.70 -17.54
CA GLY A 283 -15.23 7.51 -17.58
C GLY A 283 -15.41 8.89 -16.95
N VAL A 284 -16.32 8.98 -15.98
CA VAL A 284 -16.69 10.25 -15.35
C VAL A 284 -15.82 10.46 -14.11
N GLY A 285 -15.38 11.69 -13.85
CA GLY A 285 -14.56 12.04 -12.69
C GLY A 285 -15.24 11.87 -11.33
N LEU A 286 -14.60 12.41 -10.29
CA LEU A 286 -15.18 12.46 -8.94
C LEU A 286 -16.25 13.57 -8.79
N GLU A 287 -16.23 14.56 -9.68
CA GLU A 287 -17.14 15.69 -9.69
C GLU A 287 -17.57 15.93 -11.14
N VAL A 288 -18.81 16.41 -11.32
CA VAL A 288 -19.39 16.70 -12.63
C VAL A 288 -20.19 17.99 -12.63
N SER A 289 -20.39 18.53 -13.82
CA SER A 289 -21.37 19.58 -14.07
C SER A 289 -22.82 19.07 -13.96
N PRO A 290 -23.82 19.95 -13.78
CA PRO A 290 -25.24 19.58 -13.79
C PRO A 290 -25.67 18.91 -15.10
N GLU A 291 -25.10 19.30 -16.23
CA GLU A 291 -25.40 18.74 -17.55
C GLU A 291 -24.87 17.29 -17.68
N GLU A 292 -23.63 17.05 -17.25
CA GLU A 292 -23.06 15.70 -17.19
C GLU A 292 -23.80 14.80 -16.19
N TRP A 293 -24.27 15.38 -15.07
CA TRP A 293 -25.09 14.66 -14.10
C TRP A 293 -26.37 14.11 -14.71
N GLU A 294 -27.04 14.84 -15.61
CA GLU A 294 -28.26 14.34 -16.27
C GLU A 294 -27.97 13.03 -17.04
N THR A 295 -26.80 12.93 -17.66
CA THR A 295 -26.36 11.71 -18.35
C THR A 295 -26.06 10.59 -17.36
N VAL A 296 -25.40 10.90 -16.24
CA VAL A 296 -25.15 9.94 -15.15
C VAL A 296 -26.48 9.43 -14.56
N GLU A 297 -27.38 10.32 -14.19
CA GLU A 297 -28.67 10.01 -13.59
C GLU A 297 -29.53 9.12 -14.51
N LYS A 298 -29.61 9.44 -15.80
CA LYS A 298 -30.27 8.59 -16.80
C LYS A 298 -29.64 7.19 -16.86
N ALA A 299 -28.31 7.11 -16.80
CA ALA A 299 -27.60 5.84 -16.87
C ALA A 299 -27.83 4.92 -15.65
N PHE A 300 -28.13 5.47 -14.47
CA PHE A 300 -28.55 4.72 -13.28
C PHE A 300 -30.05 4.42 -13.27
N SER A 301 -30.88 5.36 -13.74
CA SER A 301 -32.33 5.18 -13.87
C SER A 301 -32.68 4.03 -14.81
N ALA A 302 -31.93 3.87 -15.91
CA ALA A 302 -32.06 2.74 -16.83
C ALA A 302 -31.76 1.36 -16.18
N LEU A 303 -31.06 1.34 -15.04
CA LEU A 303 -30.80 0.15 -14.24
C LEU A 303 -31.81 -0.02 -13.07
N GLY A 304 -32.82 0.85 -13.00
CA GLY A 304 -33.81 0.86 -11.92
C GLY A 304 -33.35 1.55 -10.64
N TYR A 305 -32.22 2.27 -10.65
CA TYR A 305 -31.72 3.00 -9.48
C TYR A 305 -32.06 4.48 -9.55
N LYS A 306 -32.72 4.99 -8.50
CA LYS A 306 -32.99 6.42 -8.31
C LYS A 306 -31.99 7.02 -7.33
N ILE A 307 -31.01 7.76 -7.83
CA ILE A 307 -29.95 8.36 -7.00
C ILE A 307 -30.42 9.72 -6.47
N ARG A 308 -30.32 9.93 -5.16
CA ARG A 308 -30.75 11.19 -4.53
C ARG A 308 -29.65 12.25 -4.63
N ALA A 309 -29.98 13.44 -5.09
CA ALA A 309 -29.10 14.61 -5.01
C ALA A 309 -29.38 15.38 -3.70
N VAL A 310 -28.39 15.48 -2.81
CA VAL A 310 -28.55 16.09 -1.48
C VAL A 310 -27.55 17.21 -1.26
N LYS A 311 -27.92 18.24 -0.49
CA LYS A 311 -26.99 19.31 -0.09
C LYS A 311 -26.18 18.96 1.16
N ASN A 312 -26.85 18.35 2.15
CA ASN A 312 -26.27 18.00 3.45
C ASN A 312 -26.46 16.49 3.70
N PRO A 313 -25.52 15.63 3.29
CA PRO A 313 -25.62 14.19 3.49
C PRO A 313 -25.35 13.81 4.95
N LEU A 314 -26.05 12.78 5.44
CA LEU A 314 -25.69 12.11 6.70
C LEU A 314 -24.44 11.26 6.47
N LYS A 315 -23.46 11.32 7.37
CA LYS A 315 -22.25 10.47 7.30
C LYS A 315 -22.57 8.97 7.31
N SER A 316 -23.64 8.56 8.00
CA SER A 316 -24.14 7.18 8.04
C SER A 316 -24.69 6.66 6.71
N ALA A 317 -24.90 7.54 5.72
CA ALA A 317 -25.38 7.14 4.40
C ALA A 317 -24.26 6.62 3.47
N LEU A 318 -23.00 6.60 3.93
CA LEU A 318 -21.88 6.04 3.18
C LEU A 318 -21.72 4.53 3.48
N PRO A 319 -21.25 3.73 2.50
CA PRO A 319 -20.88 2.34 2.75
C PRO A 319 -19.80 2.23 3.83
N LYS A 320 -19.91 1.18 4.66
CA LYS A 320 -19.02 0.95 5.80
C LYS A 320 -17.65 0.47 5.32
N MET A 321 -16.63 1.29 5.59
CA MET A 321 -15.21 0.99 5.30
C MET A 321 -14.31 1.93 6.10
N SER A 322 -13.02 1.58 6.21
CA SER A 322 -11.98 2.42 6.80
C SER A 322 -11.75 3.71 6.00
N GLY A 323 -11.06 4.68 6.62
CA GLY A 323 -10.63 5.90 5.92
C GLY A 323 -9.68 5.57 4.78
N GLY A 324 -8.68 4.70 5.05
CA GLY A 324 -7.69 4.29 4.06
C GLY A 324 -8.30 3.56 2.86
N MET A 325 -9.33 2.73 3.08
CA MET A 325 -10.06 2.09 2.00
C MET A 325 -10.85 3.10 1.15
N ARG A 326 -11.48 4.09 1.79
CA ARG A 326 -12.17 5.18 1.08
C ARG A 326 -11.20 5.93 0.17
N GLU A 327 -10.04 6.33 0.70
CA GLU A 327 -9.02 7.05 -0.07
C GLU A 327 -8.48 6.20 -1.22
N PHE A 328 -8.19 4.92 -0.96
CA PHE A 328 -7.73 3.98 -1.99
C PHE A 328 -8.74 3.84 -3.14
N LEU A 329 -10.04 3.69 -2.85
CA LEU A 329 -11.08 3.57 -3.87
C LEU A 329 -11.20 4.85 -4.70
N LEU A 330 -11.21 6.02 -4.06
CA LEU A 330 -11.31 7.31 -4.75
C LEU A 330 -10.06 7.61 -5.60
N TRP A 331 -8.87 7.32 -5.08
CA TRP A 331 -7.63 7.41 -5.85
C TRP A 331 -7.63 6.47 -7.06
N THR A 332 -8.12 5.24 -6.87
CA THR A 332 -8.24 4.27 -7.95
C THR A 332 -9.23 4.75 -9.02
N ALA A 333 -10.36 5.34 -8.61
CA ALA A 333 -11.34 5.92 -9.52
C ALA A 333 -10.71 7.01 -10.40
N GLN A 334 -10.01 7.98 -9.79
CA GLN A 334 -9.32 9.06 -10.52
C GLN A 334 -8.30 8.52 -11.51
N ARG A 335 -7.50 7.52 -11.09
CA ARG A 335 -6.49 6.91 -11.96
C ARG A 335 -7.11 6.23 -13.17
N LEU A 336 -8.21 5.51 -12.98
CA LEU A 336 -8.92 4.82 -14.06
C LEU A 336 -9.53 5.78 -15.08
N VAL A 337 -10.05 6.91 -14.61
CA VAL A 337 -10.56 8.00 -15.48
C VAL A 337 -9.42 8.59 -16.31
N ALA A 338 -8.31 8.97 -15.67
CA ALA A 338 -7.14 9.51 -16.37
C ALA A 338 -6.52 8.52 -17.37
N GLU A 339 -6.52 7.22 -17.07
CA GLU A 339 -6.07 6.18 -18.01
C GLU A 339 -7.00 6.05 -19.22
N LYS A 340 -8.31 6.26 -19.04
CA LYS A 340 -9.29 6.24 -20.14
C LYS A 340 -9.16 7.48 -21.02
N GLU A 341 -9.06 8.67 -20.43
CA GLU A 341 -8.83 9.94 -21.16
C GLU A 341 -7.57 9.87 -22.03
N LYS A 342 -6.47 9.30 -21.50
CA LYS A 342 -5.26 9.08 -22.30
C LYS A 342 -5.51 8.16 -23.49
N LYS A 343 -6.21 7.04 -23.30
CA LYS A 343 -6.50 6.09 -24.39
C LYS A 343 -7.39 6.72 -25.47
N GLU A 344 -8.38 7.50 -25.09
CA GLU A 344 -9.30 8.18 -26.02
C GLU A 344 -8.62 9.36 -26.72
N GLY A 345 -7.74 10.10 -26.03
CA GLY A 345 -6.91 11.17 -26.61
C GLY A 345 -5.90 10.66 -27.64
N PHE A 346 -5.36 9.44 -27.47
CA PHE A 346 -4.52 8.77 -28.47
C PHE A 346 -5.30 8.23 -29.68
N GLN A 347 -6.64 8.14 -29.61
CA GLN A 347 -7.50 7.65 -30.70
C GLN A 347 -8.09 8.79 -31.56
N ARG A 348 -7.96 10.05 -31.15
CA ARG A 348 -8.28 11.19 -32.03
C ARG A 348 -7.08 11.43 -32.94
N PRO A 349 -7.19 11.26 -34.28
CA PRO A 349 -6.15 11.76 -35.16
C PRO A 349 -6.03 13.28 -34.97
N PRO A 350 -4.85 13.87 -35.21
CA PRO A 350 -4.75 15.33 -35.26
C PRO A 350 -5.63 15.81 -36.41
N HIS A 351 -6.82 16.30 -36.08
CA HIS A 351 -7.59 17.16 -36.97
C HIS A 351 -7.03 18.57 -36.81
N GLU A 352 -6.05 18.91 -37.64
CA GLU A 352 -6.12 19.96 -38.67
C GLU A 352 -4.83 19.97 -39.50
#